data_AF-A0A5B7RBP4-F1
#
_entry.id   AF-A0A5B7RBP4-F1
#
_cell.length_a   1.000
_cell.length_b   1.000
_cell.length_c   1.000
_cell.angle_alpha   90.00
_cell.angle_beta   90.00
_cell.angle_gamma   90.00
#
_symmetry.space_group_name_H-M   'P 1'
#
loop_
_entity.id
_entity.type
_entity.pdbx_description
1 polymer ?
#
loop_
_entity_poly.entity_id
_entity_poly.type
_entity_poly.pdbx_seq_one_letter_code
_entity_poly.pdbx_strand_id
1 'polypeptide(L)'
;MNDVPPHLTIHPPLERHEVAFLAGFAADGGLRRLWPGQPSPRSPWRPSPGGRRLDLDPVRAVAAPHDVAPWLRFLSRTFLAPSSAAALEAALDAGLRGGHRLAGRVEVDGHLRVVVERNRVTEHLLPDPEVSLAASGAAAVVDLDACRIRSRTCRPRRSAPRSRPS
;
A
#
# COMPACT_ATOMS: atom_id res chain seq x y z
N MET A 1 -27.86 2.85 -13.08
CA MET A 1 -26.73 1.91 -12.91
C MET A 1 -26.35 1.94 -11.45
N ASN A 2 -26.57 0.85 -10.71
CA ASN A 2 -26.03 0.72 -9.36
C ASN A 2 -24.56 0.37 -9.50
N ASP A 3 -23.70 1.37 -9.70
CA ASP A 3 -22.26 1.17 -9.58
C ASP A 3 -21.96 0.87 -8.11
N VAL A 4 -21.85 -0.41 -7.81
CA VAL A 4 -21.36 -0.86 -6.51
C VAL A 4 -19.91 -0.38 -6.43
N PRO A 5 -19.52 0.38 -5.38
CA PRO A 5 -18.16 0.87 -5.28
C PRO A 5 -17.16 -0.30 -5.32
N PRO A 6 -15.96 -0.10 -5.89
CA PRO A 6 -14.91 -1.10 -5.87
C PRO A 6 -14.65 -1.52 -4.43
N HIS A 7 -14.60 -2.82 -4.16
CA HIS A 7 -14.54 -3.31 -2.78
C HIS A 7 -13.68 -4.55 -2.63
N LEU A 8 -13.26 -4.77 -1.40
CA LEU A 8 -12.62 -5.99 -0.93
C LEU A 8 -13.53 -6.72 0.04
N THR A 9 -13.40 -8.04 0.12
CA THR A 9 -14.17 -8.89 1.04
C THR A 9 -13.41 -9.10 2.35
N ILE A 10 -14.15 -9.18 3.47
CA ILE A 10 -13.61 -9.37 4.83
C ILE A 10 -14.21 -10.63 5.46
N HIS A 11 -13.36 -11.52 5.98
CA HIS A 11 -13.75 -12.75 6.67
C HIS A 11 -12.90 -13.06 7.92
N PRO A 12 -13.50 -13.31 9.10
CA PRO A 12 -14.93 -13.17 9.40
C PRO A 12 -15.40 -11.72 9.24
N PRO A 13 -16.72 -11.47 9.11
CA PRO A 13 -17.25 -10.11 9.06
C PRO A 13 -16.84 -9.32 10.30
N LEU A 14 -16.61 -8.02 10.12
CA LEU A 14 -16.37 -7.09 11.22
C LEU A 14 -17.61 -6.96 12.09
N GLU A 15 -17.39 -6.88 13.40
CA GLU A 15 -18.44 -6.55 14.35
C GLU A 15 -18.77 -5.06 14.30
N ARG A 16 -19.93 -4.68 14.85
CA ARG A 16 -20.45 -3.31 14.76
C ARG A 16 -19.48 -2.26 15.30
N HIS A 17 -18.78 -2.58 16.39
CA HIS A 17 -17.80 -1.68 17.00
C HIS A 17 -16.53 -1.56 16.15
N GLU A 18 -16.06 -2.66 15.53
CA GLU A 18 -14.92 -2.65 14.60
C GLU A 18 -15.24 -1.83 13.34
N VAL A 19 -16.48 -1.96 12.83
CA VAL A 19 -16.98 -1.12 11.72
C VAL A 19 -16.97 0.35 12.11
N ALA A 20 -17.48 0.70 13.30
CA ALA A 20 -17.50 2.09 13.76
C ALA A 20 -16.08 2.68 13.91
N PHE A 21 -15.15 1.90 14.48
CA PHE A 21 -13.75 2.29 14.62
C PHE A 21 -13.10 2.54 13.26
N LEU A 22 -13.18 1.56 12.35
CA LEU A 22 -12.54 1.66 11.04
C LEU A 22 -13.18 2.75 10.15
N ALA A 23 -14.49 2.97 10.28
CA ALA A 23 -15.17 4.07 9.60
C ALA A 23 -14.67 5.46 10.05
N GLY A 24 -14.13 5.56 11.27
CA GLY A 24 -13.57 6.81 11.81
C GLY A 24 -12.38 7.33 11.01
N PHE A 25 -11.58 6.47 10.37
CA PHE A 25 -10.46 6.89 9.51
C PHE A 25 -10.90 7.56 8.21
N ALA A 26 -12.10 7.26 7.71
CA ALA A 26 -12.63 7.84 6.48
C ALA A 26 -13.46 9.11 6.73
N ALA A 27 -13.86 9.37 7.98
CA ALA A 27 -14.70 10.51 8.34
C ALA A 27 -13.92 11.82 8.38
N ASP A 28 -14.55 12.93 7.98
CA ASP A 28 -13.89 14.24 7.88
C ASP A 28 -13.45 14.87 9.21
N GLY A 29 -13.78 14.26 10.36
CA GLY A 29 -13.42 14.72 11.71
C GLY A 29 -13.00 13.64 12.72
N GLY A 30 -12.59 12.44 12.28
CA GLY A 30 -12.67 11.24 13.12
C GLY A 30 -11.50 10.87 14.05
N LEU A 31 -10.26 11.26 13.76
CA LEU A 31 -9.11 10.90 14.61
C LEU A 31 -8.17 12.09 14.84
N ARG A 32 -8.19 12.64 16.07
CA ARG A 32 -7.24 13.68 16.53
C ARG A 32 -5.80 13.17 16.69
N ARG A 33 -5.60 11.85 16.70
CA ARG A 33 -4.29 11.20 16.86
C ARG A 33 -3.97 10.42 15.60
N LEU A 34 -2.94 10.88 14.88
CA LEU A 34 -2.32 10.10 13.82
C LEU A 34 -1.63 8.89 14.46
N TRP A 35 -1.93 7.71 13.96
CA TRP A 35 -1.26 6.49 14.40
C TRP A 35 0.14 6.41 13.80
N PRO A 36 1.13 5.85 14.51
CA PRO A 36 2.43 5.58 13.92
C PRO A 36 2.30 4.72 12.65
N GLY A 37 2.88 5.18 11.54
CA GLY A 37 2.78 4.50 10.25
C GLY A 37 1.45 4.71 9.50
N GLN A 38 0.57 5.59 9.97
CA GLN A 38 -0.61 6.02 9.24
C GLN A 38 -0.20 6.79 7.96
N PRO A 39 -0.62 6.39 6.75
CA PRO A 39 -0.14 6.98 5.51
C PRO A 39 -0.52 8.44 5.31
N SER A 40 -1.79 8.77 5.54
CA SER A 40 -2.33 10.13 5.42
C SER A 40 -3.45 10.37 6.44
N PRO A 41 -4.00 11.59 6.59
CA PRO A 41 -5.02 11.85 7.62
C PRO A 41 -6.35 11.13 7.39
N ARG A 42 -6.68 10.78 6.14
CA ARG A 42 -7.99 10.23 5.77
C ARG A 42 -7.84 8.98 4.92
N SER A 43 -8.49 7.91 5.35
CA SER A 43 -8.51 6.64 4.62
C SER A 43 -9.44 6.75 3.42
N PRO A 44 -9.01 6.31 2.22
CA PRO A 44 -9.91 6.12 1.07
C PRO A 44 -10.79 4.86 1.23
N TRP A 45 -10.54 4.05 2.26
CA TRP A 45 -11.26 2.80 2.52
C TRP A 45 -12.27 2.96 3.65
N ARG A 46 -13.47 2.44 3.45
CA ARG A 46 -14.55 2.45 4.45
C ARG A 46 -15.16 1.06 4.60
N PRO A 47 -15.37 0.56 5.84
CA PRO A 47 -16.10 -0.68 6.03
C PRO A 47 -17.57 -0.50 5.65
N SER A 48 -18.12 -1.49 4.96
CA SER A 48 -19.57 -1.60 4.75
C SER A 48 -20.31 -1.74 6.09
N PRO A 49 -21.58 -1.31 6.19
CA PRO A 49 -22.35 -1.40 7.44
C PRO A 49 -22.47 -2.82 8.02
N GLY A 50 -22.44 -3.84 7.15
CA GLY A 50 -22.49 -5.26 7.54
C GLY A 50 -21.13 -5.89 7.84
N GLY A 51 -20.03 -5.13 7.76
CA GLY A 51 -18.68 -5.60 8.10
C GLY A 51 -18.07 -6.62 7.14
N ARG A 52 -18.75 -6.95 6.04
CA ARG A 52 -18.33 -7.98 5.06
C ARG A 52 -17.45 -7.44 3.95
N ARG A 53 -17.46 -6.13 3.75
CA ARG A 53 -16.71 -5.44 2.70
C ARG A 53 -15.95 -4.25 3.23
N LEU A 54 -14.84 -3.96 2.56
CA LEU A 54 -14.12 -2.71 2.62
C LEU A 54 -14.31 -2.01 1.26
N ASP A 55 -15.12 -0.98 1.24
CA ASP A 55 -15.49 -0.23 0.03
C ASP A 55 -14.48 0.91 -0.18
N LEU A 56 -14.05 1.11 -1.42
CA LEU A 56 -13.15 2.18 -1.83
C LEU A 56 -13.96 3.43 -2.20
N ASP A 57 -13.62 4.57 -1.64
CA ASP A 57 -14.13 5.87 -2.05
C ASP A 57 -13.48 6.28 -3.39
N PRO A 58 -14.23 6.29 -4.50
CA PRO A 58 -13.66 6.55 -5.82
C PRO A 58 -13.11 7.98 -5.95
N VAL A 59 -13.73 8.96 -5.29
CA VAL A 59 -13.31 10.37 -5.38
C VAL A 59 -11.96 10.53 -4.69
N ARG A 60 -11.78 9.93 -3.51
CA ARG A 60 -10.51 9.98 -2.78
C ARG A 60 -9.42 9.15 -3.46
N ALA A 61 -9.80 7.99 -4.00
CA ALA A 61 -8.86 7.11 -4.69
C ALA A 61 -8.26 7.77 -5.94
N VAL A 62 -9.07 8.50 -6.71
CA VAL A 62 -8.58 9.27 -7.88
C VAL A 62 -7.75 10.48 -7.45
N ALA A 63 -8.14 11.18 -6.38
CA ALA A 63 -7.39 12.35 -5.90
C ALA A 63 -6.01 11.99 -5.31
N ALA A 64 -5.87 10.82 -4.70
CA ALA A 64 -4.63 10.35 -4.07
C ALA A 64 -4.43 8.83 -4.29
N PRO A 65 -4.12 8.38 -5.53
CA PRO A 65 -4.00 6.95 -5.83
C PRO A 65 -2.84 6.28 -5.09
N HIS A 66 -1.79 7.03 -4.77
CA HIS A 66 -0.64 6.57 -4.01
C HIS A 66 -0.96 6.21 -2.56
N ASP A 67 -2.09 6.67 -2.02
CA ASP A 67 -2.53 6.38 -0.65
C ASP A 67 -3.32 5.07 -0.54
N VAL A 68 -3.86 4.57 -1.65
CA VAL A 68 -4.80 3.43 -1.66
C VAL A 68 -4.15 2.16 -1.09
N ALA A 69 -3.00 1.75 -1.62
CA ALA A 69 -2.31 0.54 -1.17
C ALA A 69 -1.63 0.69 0.21
N PRO A 70 -0.93 1.80 0.53
CA PRO A 70 -0.42 2.06 1.87
C PRO A 70 -1.49 1.98 2.96
N TRP A 71 -2.69 2.55 2.73
CA TRP A 71 -3.78 2.45 3.69
C TRP A 71 -4.23 1.01 3.93
N LEU A 72 -4.38 0.21 2.88
CA LEU A 72 -4.69 -1.22 3.06
C LEU A 72 -3.62 -1.95 3.86
N ARG A 73 -2.34 -1.68 3.58
CA ARG A 73 -1.24 -2.30 4.33
C ARG A 73 -1.29 -1.92 5.80
N PHE A 74 -1.55 -0.66 6.10
CA PHE A 74 -1.72 -0.16 7.45
C PHE A 74 -2.92 -0.81 8.15
N LEU A 75 -4.12 -0.70 7.59
CA LEU A 75 -5.33 -1.29 8.18
C LEU A 75 -5.19 -2.81 8.36
N SER A 76 -4.61 -3.49 7.37
CA SER A 76 -4.41 -4.92 7.41
C SER A 76 -3.42 -5.34 8.50
N ARG A 77 -2.26 -4.69 8.62
CA ARG A 77 -1.19 -5.12 9.52
C ARG A 77 -1.31 -4.56 10.93
N THR A 78 -2.07 -3.49 11.12
CA THR A 78 -2.27 -2.88 12.44
C THR A 78 -3.52 -3.41 13.10
N PHE A 79 -4.62 -3.62 12.36
CA PHE A 79 -5.93 -3.87 12.96
C PHE A 79 -6.59 -5.17 12.52
N LEU A 80 -6.65 -5.45 11.22
CA LEU A 80 -7.41 -6.59 10.71
C LEU A 80 -6.69 -7.92 10.93
N ALA A 81 -5.40 -7.99 10.63
CA ALA A 81 -4.55 -9.16 10.78
C ALA A 81 -3.18 -8.75 11.32
N PRO A 82 -3.13 -8.36 12.60
CA PRO A 82 -1.88 -7.90 13.21
C PRO A 82 -0.78 -8.95 13.08
N SER A 83 0.36 -8.53 12.53
CA SER A 83 1.50 -9.42 12.24
C SER A 83 2.62 -9.34 13.27
N SER A 84 2.45 -8.54 14.33
CA SER A 84 3.40 -8.38 15.43
C SER A 84 2.66 -8.22 16.76
N ALA A 85 3.34 -8.47 17.88
CA ALA A 85 2.76 -8.28 19.21
C ALA A 85 2.31 -6.83 19.44
N ALA A 86 3.15 -5.85 19.07
CA ALA A 86 2.79 -4.43 19.19
C ALA A 86 1.57 -4.05 18.33
N ALA A 87 1.41 -4.64 17.14
CA ALA A 87 0.23 -4.41 16.33
C ALA A 87 -1.02 -5.07 16.94
N LEU A 88 -0.87 -6.25 17.53
CA LEU A 88 -1.98 -6.90 18.25
C LEU A 88 -2.41 -6.08 19.47
N GLU A 89 -1.47 -5.58 20.26
CA GLU A 89 -1.76 -4.66 21.38
C GLU A 89 -2.49 -3.41 20.90
N ALA A 90 -2.00 -2.77 19.83
CA ALA A 90 -2.65 -1.61 19.23
C ALA A 90 -4.08 -1.92 18.76
N ALA A 91 -4.32 -3.11 18.20
CA ALA A 91 -5.66 -3.56 17.81
C ALA A 91 -6.56 -3.73 19.04
N LEU A 92 -6.08 -4.40 20.09
CA LEU A 92 -6.83 -4.64 21.32
C LEU A 92 -7.16 -3.34 22.06
N ASP A 93 -6.22 -2.40 22.13
CA ASP A 93 -6.42 -1.06 22.70
C ASP A 93 -7.48 -0.26 21.93
N ALA A 94 -7.57 -0.48 20.63
CA ALA A 94 -8.61 0.06 19.77
C ALA A 94 -9.93 -0.72 19.83
N GLY A 95 -10.00 -1.78 20.65
CA GLY A 95 -11.17 -2.65 20.80
C GLY A 95 -11.38 -3.63 19.66
N LEU A 96 -10.38 -3.91 18.84
CA LEU A 96 -10.42 -4.91 17.77
C LEU A 96 -9.74 -6.20 18.20
N ARG A 97 -10.32 -7.32 17.79
CA ARG A 97 -9.74 -8.65 18.04
C ARG A 97 -8.66 -9.06 17.04
N GLY A 98 -8.65 -8.45 15.85
CA GLY A 98 -7.86 -8.91 14.72
C GLY A 98 -8.30 -10.27 14.18
N GLY A 99 -7.46 -10.90 13.36
CA GLY A 99 -7.71 -12.22 12.75
C GLY A 99 -8.62 -12.20 11.50
N HIS A 100 -8.92 -11.03 10.95
CA HIS A 100 -9.67 -10.88 9.72
C HIS A 100 -8.82 -11.15 8.49
N ARG A 101 -9.44 -11.71 7.46
CA ARG A 101 -8.87 -11.95 6.14
C ARG A 101 -9.53 -11.02 5.15
N LEU A 102 -8.70 -10.22 4.50
CA LEU A 102 -9.03 -9.35 3.40
C LEU A 102 -8.65 -10.05 2.09
N ALA A 103 -9.56 -10.05 1.14
CA ALA A 103 -9.33 -10.61 -0.19
C ALA A 103 -10.12 -9.85 -1.26
N GLY A 104 -9.53 -9.72 -2.45
CA GLY A 104 -10.21 -9.13 -3.60
C GLY A 104 -9.26 -8.35 -4.49
N ARG A 105 -9.84 -7.65 -5.46
CA ARG A 105 -9.11 -6.79 -6.39
C ARG A 105 -9.90 -5.51 -6.61
N VAL A 106 -9.20 -4.40 -6.66
CA VAL A 106 -9.77 -3.10 -7.04
C VAL A 106 -8.90 -2.46 -8.11
N GLU A 107 -9.54 -1.68 -8.98
CA GLU A 107 -8.87 -0.86 -9.97
C GLU A 107 -9.21 0.61 -9.68
N VAL A 108 -8.19 1.45 -9.77
CA VAL A 108 -8.27 2.88 -9.53
C VAL A 108 -7.93 3.57 -10.84
N ASP A 109 -8.93 4.22 -11.40
CA ASP A 109 -8.82 5.06 -12.61
C ASP A 109 -8.20 4.34 -13.82
N GLY A 110 -8.27 3.01 -13.90
CA GLY A 110 -7.64 2.23 -14.97
C GLY A 110 -6.10 2.23 -14.97
N HIS A 111 -5.46 2.89 -14.01
CA HIS A 111 -3.99 3.05 -13.94
C HIS A 111 -3.34 2.26 -12.81
N LEU A 112 -4.08 1.98 -11.73
CA LEU A 112 -3.57 1.24 -10.58
C LEU A 112 -4.50 0.08 -10.27
N ARG A 113 -3.96 -1.14 -10.28
CA ARG A 113 -4.66 -2.32 -9.78
C ARG A 113 -4.06 -2.73 -8.45
N VAL A 114 -4.91 -2.87 -7.43
CA VAL A 114 -4.52 -3.39 -6.12
C VAL A 114 -5.15 -4.75 -5.92
N VAL A 115 -4.31 -5.75 -5.67
CA VAL A 115 -4.71 -7.15 -5.42
C VAL A 115 -4.40 -7.48 -3.97
N VAL A 116 -5.39 -8.04 -3.28
CA VAL A 116 -5.25 -8.52 -1.91
C VAL A 116 -5.53 -10.01 -1.86
N GLU A 117 -4.51 -10.76 -1.44
CA GLU A 117 -4.60 -12.21 -1.25
C GLU A 117 -4.05 -12.58 0.13
N ARG A 118 -4.87 -13.20 0.98
CA ARG A 118 -4.47 -13.60 2.35
C ARG A 118 -3.82 -12.43 3.12
N ASN A 119 -4.42 -11.24 3.08
CA ASN A 119 -3.89 -10.01 3.70
C ASN A 119 -2.60 -9.44 3.09
N ARG A 120 -2.06 -10.05 2.03
CA ARG A 120 -0.94 -9.50 1.27
C ARG A 120 -1.46 -8.53 0.22
N VAL A 121 -1.00 -7.29 0.28
CA VAL A 121 -1.37 -6.20 -0.64
C VAL A 121 -0.28 -6.04 -1.71
N THR A 122 -0.64 -6.27 -2.96
CA THR A 122 0.23 -6.08 -4.13
C THR A 122 -0.35 -4.98 -5.02
N GLU A 123 0.51 -4.10 -5.50
CA GLU A 123 0.16 -3.03 -6.43
C GLU A 123 0.72 -3.34 -7.82
N HIS A 124 -0.09 -3.11 -8.86
CA HIS A 124 0.29 -3.22 -10.25
C HIS A 124 -0.07 -1.92 -10.94
N LEU A 125 0.94 -1.23 -11.47
CA LEU A 125 0.72 -0.13 -12.39
C LEU A 125 0.28 -0.71 -13.72
N LEU A 126 -0.91 -0.31 -14.17
CA LEU A 126 -1.42 -0.70 -15.48
C LEU A 126 -0.78 0.23 -16.51
N PRO A 127 -0.19 -0.33 -17.59
CA PRO A 127 0.32 0.49 -18.68
C PRO A 127 -0.85 1.26 -19.27
N ASP A 128 -0.62 2.54 -19.54
CA ASP A 128 -1.57 3.37 -20.26
C ASP A 128 -1.86 2.70 -21.62
N PRO A 129 -3.12 2.37 -21.96
CA PRO A 129 -3.44 1.67 -23.20
C PRO A 129 -2.89 2.39 -24.44
N GLU A 130 -2.76 3.72 -24.41
CA GLU A 130 -2.17 4.49 -25.53
C GLU A 130 -0.64 4.33 -25.61
N VAL A 131 0.05 4.25 -24.46
CA VAL A 131 1.50 4.02 -24.40
C VAL A 131 1.85 2.55 -24.69
N SER A 132 0.95 1.62 -24.34
CA SER A 132 1.18 0.18 -24.52
C SER A 132 1.17 -0.24 -25.99
N LEU A 133 0.47 0.49 -26.86
CA LEU A 133 0.54 0.33 -28.33
C LEU A 133 1.85 0.88 -28.91
N ALA A 134 2.38 1.99 -28.36
CA ALA A 134 3.65 2.57 -28.78
C ALA A 134 4.89 1.77 -28.28
N ALA A 135 4.76 1.07 -27.16
CA ALA A 135 5.81 0.25 -26.55
C ALA A 135 5.94 -1.16 -27.16
N SER A 136 5.16 -1.51 -28.19
CA SER A 136 5.41 -2.68 -29.04
C SER A 136 6.61 -2.47 -29.99
N GLY A 137 7.65 -1.80 -29.51
CA GLY A 137 8.97 -1.70 -30.12
C GLY A 137 9.98 -2.37 -29.18
N ALA A 138 10.40 -3.59 -29.55
CA ALA A 138 11.52 -4.36 -29.01
C ALA A 138 11.87 -4.13 -27.53
N ALA A 139 11.43 -5.04 -26.65
CA ALA A 139 11.98 -5.17 -25.32
C ALA A 139 13.50 -5.43 -25.40
N ALA A 140 14.31 -4.43 -25.07
CA ALA A 140 15.74 -4.59 -24.95
C ALA A 140 16.06 -5.30 -23.63
N VAL A 141 16.58 -6.52 -23.71
CA VAL A 141 17.16 -7.23 -22.57
C VAL A 141 18.39 -6.45 -22.11
N VAL A 142 18.30 -5.80 -20.96
CA VAL A 142 19.45 -5.15 -20.32
C VAL A 142 20.17 -6.20 -19.49
N ASP A 143 21.37 -6.58 -19.91
CA ASP A 143 22.27 -7.42 -19.13
C ASP A 143 22.75 -6.65 -17.89
N LEU A 144 22.27 -7.06 -16.71
CA LEU A 144 22.61 -6.45 -15.43
C LEU A 144 24.07 -6.69 -15.01
N ASP A 145 24.76 -7.70 -15.57
CA ASP A 145 26.17 -7.96 -15.27
C ASP A 145 27.09 -6.94 -15.95
N ALA A 146 26.70 -6.40 -17.12
CA ALA A 146 27.45 -5.35 -17.80
C ALA A 146 27.47 -4.02 -17.03
N CYS A 147 26.38 -3.68 -16.32
CA CYS A 147 26.28 -2.45 -15.52
C CYS A 147 27.16 -2.47 -14.26
N ARG A 148 27.50 -3.66 -13.74
CA ARG A 148 28.30 -3.81 -12.52
C ARG A 148 29.79 -3.53 -12.73
N ILE A 149 30.27 -3.64 -13.96
CA ILE A 149 31.69 -3.43 -14.29
C ILE A 149 32.02 -1.94 -14.45
N ARG A 150 31.09 -1.12 -14.98
CA ARG A 150 31.32 0.31 -15.23
C ARG A 150 31.39 1.17 -13.96
N SER A 151 30.79 0.73 -12.85
CA SER A 151 30.78 1.49 -11.59
C SER A 151 32.04 1.29 -10.73
N ARG A 152 32.97 0.40 -11.12
CA ARG A 152 34.21 0.13 -10.36
C ARG A 152 35.45 0.90 -10.84
N THR A 153 35.40 1.64 -11.95
CA THR A 153 36.58 2.26 -12.56
C THR A 153 36.84 3.72 -12.19
N CYS A 154 36.16 4.28 -11.20
CA CYS A 154 36.49 5.62 -10.67
C CYS A 154 36.89 5.56 -9.19
N ARG A 155 38.03 4.92 -8.89
CA ARG A 155 38.80 5.26 -7.70
C ARG A 155 39.98 6.13 -8.13
N PRO A 156 40.04 7.42 -7.76
CA PRO A 156 41.26 8.20 -7.95
C PRO A 156 42.37 7.59 -7.08
N ARG A 157 43.49 7.22 -7.73
CA ARG A 157 44.74 6.82 -7.08
C ARG A 157 45.22 7.97 -6.20
N ARG A 158 45.16 7.80 -4.87
CA ARG A 158 45.95 8.62 -3.94
C ARG A 158 47.42 8.28 -4.15
N SER A 159 48.14 9.15 -4.84
CA SER A 159 49.60 9.15 -4.90
C SER A 159 50.14 9.56 -3.53
N ALA A 160 50.83 8.65 -2.86
CA ALA A 160 51.70 8.98 -1.72
C ALA A 160 53.05 9.47 -2.26
N PRO A 161 53.64 10.56 -1.73
CA PRO A 161 55.06 10.80 -1.87
C PRO A 161 55.84 10.09 -0.76
N ARG A 162 56.79 9.26 -1.16
CA ARG A 162 57.85 8.70 -0.32
C ARG A 162 58.85 9.80 0.07
N SER A 163 59.34 9.67 1.30
CA SER A 163 60.37 10.44 2.02
C SER A 163 61.69 10.65 1.28
N ARG A 164 62.47 11.70 1.65
CA ARG A 164 63.84 11.58 2.24
C ARG A 164 64.50 12.94 2.61
N PRO A 165 65.69 12.99 3.26
CA PRO A 165 65.94 13.76 4.49
C PRO A 165 66.92 14.94 4.30
N SER A 166 67.17 15.69 5.38
CA SER A 166 68.44 16.35 5.71
C SER A 166 68.55 16.51 7.21
#